data_AF-A0A959V371-F1
#
_entry.id   AF-A0A959V371-F1
#
_cell.length_a   1.000
_cell.length_b   1.000
_cell.length_c   1.000
_cell.angle_alpha   90.00
_cell.angle_beta   90.00
_cell.angle_gamma   90.00
#
_symmetry.space_group_name_H-M   'P 1'
#
loop_
_entity.id
_entity.type
_entity.pdbx_description
1 polymer ?
#
loop_
_entity_poly.entity_id
_entity_poly.type
_entity_poly.pdbx_seq_one_letter_code
_entity_poly.pdbx_strand_id
1 'polypeptide(L)'
;FDLQLLAPGFSKEDLKLGVEDDVLTISAEKETKELAENERYTRREFTHSSFRRSFRLPEGVDLERIQARHVDGVLHVSIPKAEPAKPRTKAIDIG
;
A
#
# COMPACT_ATOMS: atom_id res chain seq x y z
N PHE A 1 -8.93 0.30 -9.11
CA PHE A 1 -7.84 1.29 -9.26
C PHE A 1 -6.54 0.57 -8.96
N ASP A 2 -5.46 1.00 -9.60
CA ASP A 2 -4.15 0.38 -9.41
C ASP A 2 -3.14 1.47 -9.08
N LEU A 3 -2.38 1.24 -8.01
CA LEU A 3 -1.34 2.13 -7.54
C LEU A 3 0.00 1.38 -7.58
N GLN A 4 1.03 2.05 -8.09
CA GLN A 4 2.38 1.52 -8.14
C GLN A 4 3.35 2.49 -7.49
N LEU A 5 4.29 1.97 -6.71
CA LEU A 5 5.27 2.77 -5.97
C LEU A 5 6.62 2.08 -5.99
N LEU A 6 7.66 2.83 -6.34
CA LEU A 6 9.04 2.35 -6.23
C LEU A 6 9.41 2.25 -4.74
N ALA A 7 9.74 1.03 -4.32
CA ALA A 7 10.29 0.71 -3.01
C ALA A 7 11.41 -0.33 -3.13
N PRO A 8 12.47 -0.05 -3.92
CA PRO A 8 13.62 -0.93 -4.00
C PRO A 8 14.39 -0.90 -2.67
N GLY A 9 14.97 -2.05 -2.30
CA GLY A 9 15.80 -2.19 -1.09
C GLY A 9 15.03 -2.14 0.24
N PHE A 10 13.70 -2.32 0.17
CA PHE A 10 12.83 -2.65 1.29
C PHE A 10 12.34 -4.08 1.15
N SER A 11 12.34 -4.81 2.25
CA SER A 11 11.69 -6.12 2.35
C SER A 11 10.18 -5.94 2.56
N LYS A 12 9.40 -7.03 2.53
CA LYS A 12 7.96 -6.94 2.77
C LYS A 12 7.67 -6.51 4.21
N GLU A 13 8.54 -6.91 5.13
CA GLU A 13 8.46 -6.64 6.56
C GLU A 13 8.71 -5.17 6.88
N ASP A 14 9.50 -4.48 6.03
CA ASP A 14 9.76 -3.04 6.17
C ASP A 14 8.57 -2.17 5.70
N LEU A 15 7.64 -2.74 4.92
CA LEU A 15 6.51 -2.03 4.32
C LEU A 15 5.24 -2.22 5.16
N LYS A 16 4.63 -1.10 5.55
CA LYS A 16 3.34 -1.06 6.25
C LYS A 16 2.31 -0.34 5.38
N LEU A 17 1.15 -0.96 5.23
CA LEU A 17 0.00 -0.40 4.52
C LEU A 17 -1.20 -0.40 5.47
N GLY A 18 -1.99 0.66 5.45
CA GLY A 18 -3.21 0.77 6.24
C GLY A 18 -4.20 1.75 5.61
N VAL A 19 -5.49 1.53 5.87
CA VAL A 19 -6.55 2.46 5.47
C VAL A 19 -7.25 2.95 6.73
N GLU A 20 -7.38 4.26 6.86
CA GLU A 20 -8.10 4.95 7.93
C GLU A 20 -8.81 6.16 7.31
N ASP A 21 -10.09 6.36 7.62
CA ASP A 21 -10.91 7.46 7.10
C ASP A 21 -10.78 7.67 5.57
N ASP A 22 -10.91 6.58 4.81
CA ASP A 22 -10.75 6.53 3.35
C ASP A 22 -9.36 6.97 2.83
N VAL A 23 -8.35 6.99 3.69
CA VAL A 23 -6.96 7.33 3.33
C VAL A 23 -6.09 6.08 3.39
N LEU A 24 -5.64 5.60 2.23
CA LEU A 24 -4.60 4.59 2.13
C LEU A 24 -3.24 5.22 2.44
N THR A 25 -2.60 4.76 3.51
CA THR A 25 -1.24 5.15 3.87
C THR A 25 -0.27 3.99 3.62
N ILE A 26 0.83 4.29 2.95
CA ILE A 26 1.94 3.38 2.67
C ILE A 26 3.18 3.98 3.31
N SER A 27 3.82 3.24 4.21
CA SER A 27 5.06 3.66 4.85
C SER A 27 6.12 2.57 4.80
N ALA A 28 7.37 3.00 4.72
CA ALA A 28 8.52 2.16 4.98
C ALA A 28 9.37 2.81 6.05
N GLU A 29 9.78 2.03 7.04
CA GLU A 29 10.73 2.46 8.06
C GLU A 29 12.05 1.76 7.78
N LYS A 30 13.13 2.52 7.71
CA LYS A 30 14.48 1.96 7.73
C LYS A 30 15.18 2.50 8.95
N GLU A 31 15.65 1.60 9.80
CA GLU A 31 16.63 1.99 10.81
C GLU A 31 17.86 2.51 10.08
N THR A 32 18.19 3.77 10.31
CA THR A 32 19.47 4.33 9.93
C THR A 32 20.51 3.57 10.73
N LYS A 33 21.06 2.49 10.18
CA LYS A 33 22.34 1.98 10.65
C LYS A 33 23.32 3.09 10.35
N GLU A 34 23.71 3.83 11.39
CA GLU A 34 24.90 4.66 11.32
C GLU A 34 26.00 3.77 10.78
N LEU A 35 26.71 4.28 9.77
CA LEU A 35 27.85 3.57 9.23
C LEU A 35 28.76 3.24 10.40
N ALA A 36 29.12 1.95 10.54
CA ALA A 36 30.14 1.59 11.51
C ALA A 36 31.35 2.50 11.27
N GLU A 37 32.06 2.93 12.32
CA GLU A 37 33.15 3.93 12.21
C GLU A 37 34.22 3.59 11.14
N ASN A 38 34.27 2.34 10.69
CA ASN A 38 35.18 1.79 9.69
C ASN A 38 34.59 1.64 8.27
N GLU A 39 33.30 1.93 8.05
CA GLU A 39 32.63 1.76 6.77
C GLU A 39 32.73 3.06 5.94
N ARG A 40 33.79 3.18 5.13
CA ARG A 40 33.98 4.29 4.19
C ARG A 40 33.59 3.87 2.79
N TYR A 41 32.61 4.55 2.20
CA TYR A 41 32.31 4.41 0.78
C TYR A 41 33.20 5.35 -0.03
N THR A 42 33.80 4.85 -1.13
CA THR A 42 34.42 5.72 -2.14
C THR A 42 33.37 6.53 -2.91
N ARG A 43 32.20 5.94 -3.18
CA ARG A 43 31.03 6.59 -3.78
C ARG A 43 29.75 5.81 -3.45
N ARG A 44 28.68 6.52 -3.12
CA ARG A 44 27.33 5.97 -2.90
C ARG A 44 26.31 6.87 -3.61
N GLU A 45 25.51 6.30 -4.51
CA GLU A 45 24.57 7.04 -5.38
C GLU A 45 23.10 6.87 -4.98
N PHE A 46 22.83 6.12 -3.91
CA PHE A 46 21.50 5.90 -3.40
C PHE A 46 21.47 5.94 -1.88
N THR A 47 20.36 6.41 -1.35
CA THR A 47 20.00 6.29 0.06
C THR A 47 18.61 5.68 0.13
N HIS A 48 18.44 4.73 1.04
CA HIS A 48 17.12 4.24 1.40
C HIS A 48 16.71 4.99 2.66
N SER A 49 15.78 5.93 2.53
CA SER A 49 15.21 6.66 3.65
C SER A 49 13.81 6.15 3.95
N SER A 50 13.42 6.21 5.21
CA SER A 50 12.03 6.02 5.60
C SER A 50 11.12 6.94 4.79
N PHE A 51 9.92 6.46 4.46
CA PHE A 51 8.92 7.28 3.78
C PHE A 51 7.53 6.98 4.32
N ARG A 52 6.64 7.96 4.14
CA ARG A 52 5.20 7.82 4.35
C ARG A 52 4.48 8.58 3.25
N ARG A 53 3.61 7.90 2.51
CA ARG A 53 2.78 8.48 1.44
C ARG A 53 1.33 8.10 1.69
N SER A 54 0.42 9.04 1.44
CA SER A 54 -1.00 8.87 1.69
C SER A 54 -1.81 9.23 0.45
N PHE A 55 -2.84 8.42 0.16
CA PHE A 55 -3.69 8.54 -1.01
C PHE A 55 -5.14 8.46 -0.56
N ARG A 56 -5.95 9.46 -0.91
CA ARG A 56 -7.40 9.41 -0.67
C ARG A 56 -8.02 8.40 -1.63
N LEU A 57 -8.74 7.44 -1.08
CA LEU A 57 -9.48 6.46 -1.84
C LEU A 57 -10.77 7.09 -2.39
N PRO A 58 -11.16 6.77 -3.63
CA PRO A 58 -12.47 7.14 -4.14
C PRO A 58 -13.59 6.42 -3.38
N GLU A 59 -14.79 6.97 -3.44
CA GLU A 59 -15.98 6.30 -2.90
C GLU A 59 -16.24 4.95 -3.59
N GLY A 60 -16.84 4.02 -2.85
CA GLY A 60 -17.24 2.71 -3.36
C GLY A 60 -16.08 1.76 -3.62
N VAL A 61 -14.98 1.87 -2.87
CA VAL A 61 -13.91 0.87 -2.82
C VAL A 61 -14.31 -0.29 -1.91
N ASP A 62 -13.95 -1.51 -2.30
CA ASP A 62 -14.06 -2.70 -1.45
C ASP A 62 -12.77 -2.84 -0.64
N LEU A 63 -12.78 -2.32 0.59
CA LEU A 63 -11.60 -2.28 1.48
C LEU A 63 -11.09 -3.69 1.82
N GLU A 64 -12.00 -4.65 2.02
CA GLU A 64 -11.68 -6.05 2.37
C GLU A 64 -10.94 -6.78 1.25
N ARG A 65 -11.07 -6.28 0.01
CA ARG A 65 -10.46 -6.89 -1.18
C ARG A 65 -9.27 -6.13 -1.71
N ILE A 66 -8.79 -5.10 -1.00
CA ILE A 66 -7.51 -4.45 -1.34
C ILE A 66 -6.39 -5.49 -1.20
N GLN A 67 -5.55 -5.58 -2.22
CA GLN A 67 -4.41 -6.49 -2.25
C GLN A 67 -3.13 -5.75 -2.60
N ALA A 68 -2.03 -6.14 -1.96
CA ALA A 68 -0.71 -5.60 -2.26
C ALA A 68 0.27 -6.71 -2.60
N ARG A 69 1.19 -6.43 -3.53
CA ARG A 69 2.27 -7.35 -3.93
C ARG A 69 3.53 -6.54 -4.18
N HIS A 70 4.64 -6.95 -3.57
CA HIS A 70 5.95 -6.34 -3.78
C HIS A 70 6.84 -7.31 -4.56
N VAL A 71 7.22 -6.91 -5.76
CA VAL A 71 7.97 -7.71 -6.72
C VAL A 71 8.98 -6.80 -7.41
N ASP A 72 10.23 -7.25 -7.53
CA ASP A 72 11.31 -6.53 -8.23
C ASP A 72 11.51 -5.07 -7.79
N GLY A 73 11.29 -4.79 -6.50
CA GLY A 73 11.44 -3.44 -5.93
C GLY A 73 10.27 -2.50 -6.19
N VAL A 74 9.17 -2.98 -6.75
CA VAL A 74 7.94 -2.21 -6.98
C VAL A 74 6.81 -2.76 -6.11
N LEU A 75 6.15 -1.87 -5.36
CA LEU A 75 4.94 -2.17 -4.63
C LEU A 75 3.74 -1.91 -5.55
N HIS A 76 2.97 -2.96 -5.82
CA HIS A 76 1.72 -2.92 -6.56
C HIS A 76 0.56 -3.05 -5.58
N VAL A 77 -0.39 -2.11 -5.62
CA VAL A 77 -1.61 -2.13 -4.80
C VAL A 77 -2.82 -2.12 -5.71
N SER A 78 -3.63 -3.16 -5.64
CA SER A 78 -4.90 -3.27 -6.34
C SER A 78 -6.04 -2.90 -5.40
N ILE A 79 -6.85 -1.95 -5.84
CA ILE A 79 -7.90 -1.29 -5.06
C ILE A 79 -9.23 -1.51 -5.81
N PRO A 80 -9.91 -2.65 -5.61
CA PRO A 80 -11.13 -2.97 -6.32
C PRO A 80 -12.28 -2.06 -5.89
N LYS A 81 -13.21 -1.82 -6.82
CA LYS A 81 -14.49 -1.19 -6.49
C LYS A 81 -15.41 -2.24 -5.87
N ALA A 82 -16.25 -1.81 -4.92
CA ALA A 82 -17.35 -2.61 -4.42
C ALA A 82 -18.30 -2.96 -5.56
N GLU A 83 -18.77 -4.21 -5.57
CA GLU A 83 -19.83 -4.61 -6.49
C GLU A 83 -21.10 -3.82 -6.15
N PRO A 84 -21.80 -3.25 -7.15
CA PRO A 84 -23.09 -2.62 -6.91
C PRO A 84 -24.05 -3.68 -6.34
N ALA A 85 -24.82 -3.30 -5.32
CA ALA A 85 -25.80 -4.19 -4.72
C ALA A 85 -26.77 -4.69 -5.80
N LYS A 86 -26.80 -6.00 -6.03
CA LYS A 86 -27.80 -6.60 -6.92
C LYS A 86 -29.18 -6.32 -6.34
N PRO A 87 -30.14 -5.83 -7.14
CA PRO A 87 -31.49 -5.56 -6.66
C PRO A 87 -32.07 -6.86 -6.08
N ARG A 88 -32.45 -6.82 -4.80
CA ARG A 88 -33.14 -7.92 -4.13
C ARG A 88 -34.64 -7.75 -4.34
N THR A 89 -35.17 -8.34 -5.41
CA THR A 89 -36.62 -8.41 -5.60
C THR A 89 -37.16 -9.56 -4.75
N LYS A 90 -38.03 -9.26 -3.78
CA LYS A 90 -38.77 -10.27 -3.02
C LYS A 90 -40.25 -10.08 -3.32
N ALA A 91 -40.92 -11.13 -3.81
CA ALA A 91 -42.36 -11.14 -3.90
C ALA A 91 -42.95 -11.16 -2.49
N ILE A 92 -43.96 -10.33 -2.24
CA ILE A 92 -44.71 -10.30 -0.99
C ILE A 92 -46.06 -10.93 -1.30
N ASP A 93 -46.37 -12.03 -0.62
CA ASP A 93 -47.70 -12.65 -0.70
C ASP A 93 -48.71 -11.79 0.06
N ILE A 94 -49.86 -11.57 -0.57
CA ILE A 94 -51.01 -10.94 0.06
C ILE A 94 -51.84 -12.05 0.70
N GLY A 95 -52.00 -11.98 2.02
CA GLY A 95 -52.93 -12.81 2.79
C GLY A 95 -54.29 -12.16 2.95
#